data_AF-A0A4Q1D0T0-F1
#
_entry.id   AF-A0A4Q1D0T0-F1
#
_cell.length_a   1.000
_cell.length_b   1.000
_cell.length_c   1.000
_cell.angle_alpha   90.00
_cell.angle_beta   90.00
_cell.angle_gamma   90.00
#
_symmetry.space_group_name_H-M   'P 1'
#
loop_
_entity.id
_entity.type
_entity.pdbx_description
1 polymer ?
#
loop_
_entity_poly.entity_id
_entity_poly.type
_entity_poly.pdbx_seq_one_letter_code
_entity_poly.pdbx_strand_id
1 'polypeptide(L)'
;MKYNPVTYSFRWFIGMLAIGLFGGLIANIDSSAGEQKLFTYFAYSIVAALVGVALINVGAIIYLQRKGVKSSLASWGILIASLFLLFPLFTGMLFHRGYDEVVENMIEGGDTLRIRLEYYSRSDTALLLRSRSFWKNGKKDSIWITYEKDGSILKRQHFKNGEPVIP
;
A
#
# COMPACT_ATOMS: atom_id res chain seq x y z
N MET A 1 -25.88 -0.70 32.57
CA MET A 1 -25.85 -1.16 31.16
C MET A 1 -24.85 -2.31 31.02
N LYS A 2 -25.24 -3.41 30.38
CA LYS A 2 -24.35 -4.57 30.14
C LYS A 2 -23.37 -4.21 29.01
N TYR A 3 -22.06 -4.26 29.28
CA TYR A 3 -21.03 -3.97 28.28
C TYR A 3 -21.14 -4.98 27.13
N ASN A 4 -21.34 -4.48 25.90
CA ASN A 4 -21.41 -5.30 24.69
C ASN A 4 -20.36 -4.82 23.66
N PRO A 5 -19.21 -5.49 23.55
CA PRO A 5 -18.12 -5.05 22.68
C PRO A 5 -18.49 -5.02 21.20
N VAL A 6 -19.46 -5.85 20.77
CA VAL A 6 -19.98 -5.86 19.41
C VAL A 6 -20.66 -4.53 19.07
N THR A 7 -21.50 -4.03 19.98
CA THR A 7 -22.21 -2.75 19.79
C THR A 7 -21.24 -1.58 19.75
N TYR A 8 -20.21 -1.58 20.61
CA TYR A 8 -19.18 -0.54 20.58
C TYR A 8 -18.33 -0.59 19.31
N SER A 9 -17.96 -1.79 18.86
CA SER A 9 -17.23 -2.01 17.60
C SER A 9 -18.02 -1.47 16.41
N PHE A 10 -19.32 -1.76 16.35
CA PHE A 10 -20.20 -1.28 15.27
C PHE A 10 -20.30 0.25 15.27
N ARG A 11 -20.54 0.86 16.44
CA ARG A 11 -20.61 2.33 16.57
C ARG A 11 -19.30 3.00 16.18
N TRP A 12 -18.16 2.45 16.61
CA TRP A 12 -16.84 2.92 16.23
C TRP A 12 -16.65 2.87 14.71
N PHE A 13 -16.97 1.73 14.10
CA PHE A 13 -16.79 1.53 12.67
C PHE A 13 -17.59 2.55 11.84
N ILE A 14 -18.87 2.75 12.16
CA ILE A 14 -19.72 3.74 11.49
C ILE A 14 -19.18 5.16 11.71
N GLY A 15 -18.74 5.49 12.93
CA GLY A 15 -18.15 6.80 13.24
C GLY A 15 -16.91 7.10 12.40
N MET A 16 -16.02 6.12 12.26
CA MET A 16 -14.81 6.27 11.44
C MET A 16 -15.10 6.43 9.95
N LEU A 17 -16.06 5.67 9.40
CA LEU A 17 -16.47 5.85 8.00
C LEU A 17 -17.04 7.25 7.75
N ALA A 18 -17.83 7.79 8.68
CA ALA A 18 -18.34 9.15 8.59
C ALA A 18 -17.19 10.16 8.60
N ILE A 19 -16.24 10.03 9.54
CA ILE A 19 -15.06 10.91 9.61
C ILE A 19 -14.25 10.86 8.32
N GLY A 20 -14.02 9.67 7.75
CA GLY A 20 -13.32 9.50 6.49
C GLY A 20 -14.00 10.19 5.31
N LEU A 21 -15.32 10.01 5.21
CA LEU A 21 -16.12 10.63 4.16
C LEU A 21 -16.11 12.17 4.29
N PHE A 22 -16.38 12.70 5.48
CA PHE A 22 -16.38 14.15 5.74
C PHE A 22 -14.99 14.76 5.55
N GLY A 23 -13.95 14.13 6.10
CA GLY A 23 -12.57 14.57 5.94
C GLY A 23 -12.14 14.57 4.48
N GLY A 24 -12.52 13.54 3.73
CA GLY A 24 -12.27 13.45 2.30
C GLY A 24 -13.02 14.52 1.49
N LEU A 25 -14.26 14.83 1.85
CA LEU A 25 -15.03 15.92 1.21
C LEU A 25 -14.36 17.27 1.45
N ILE A 26 -13.95 17.57 2.67
CA ILE A 26 -13.26 18.82 3.03
C ILE A 26 -11.92 18.92 2.29
N ALA A 27 -11.12 17.84 2.31
CA ALA A 27 -9.82 17.81 1.65
C ALA A 27 -9.90 17.96 0.12
N ASN A 28 -11.07 17.65 -0.47
CA ASN A 28 -11.28 17.74 -1.90
C ASN A 28 -11.72 19.14 -2.38
N ILE A 29 -12.03 20.07 -1.46
CA ILE A 29 -12.41 21.45 -1.84
C ILE A 29 -11.22 22.20 -2.47
N ASP A 30 -10.02 21.98 -1.96
CA ASP A 30 -8.79 22.64 -2.42
C ASP A 30 -7.90 21.73 -3.30
N SER A 31 -8.44 20.63 -3.83
CA SER A 31 -7.65 19.67 -4.62
C SER A 31 -7.46 20.15 -6.06
N SER A 32 -6.23 20.06 -6.57
CA SER A 32 -5.97 20.29 -7.99
C SER A 32 -6.55 19.15 -8.82
N ALA A 33 -7.00 19.45 -10.04
CA ALA A 33 -7.56 18.46 -10.96
C ALA A 33 -6.63 17.24 -11.11
N GLY A 34 -7.10 16.08 -10.66
CA GLY A 34 -6.35 14.80 -10.70
C GLY A 34 -6.03 14.21 -9.32
N GLU A 35 -6.08 14.98 -8.23
CA GLU A 35 -5.88 14.45 -6.88
C GLU A 35 -7.16 13.81 -6.33
N GLN A 36 -7.16 12.48 -6.17
CA GLN A 36 -8.29 11.73 -5.63
C GLN A 36 -8.31 11.68 -4.09
N LYS A 37 -8.27 12.85 -3.42
CA LYS A 37 -8.18 12.93 -1.95
C LYS A 37 -9.35 12.25 -1.24
N LEU A 38 -10.57 12.37 -1.76
CA LEU A 38 -11.76 11.73 -1.17
C LEU A 38 -11.55 10.23 -0.94
N PHE A 39 -11.07 9.50 -1.97
CA PHE A 39 -10.86 8.06 -1.90
C PHE A 39 -9.71 7.71 -0.94
N THR A 40 -8.67 8.53 -0.87
CA THR A 40 -7.55 8.34 0.05
C THR A 40 -8.00 8.43 1.51
N TYR A 41 -8.74 9.47 1.87
CA TYR A 41 -9.27 9.64 3.24
C TYR A 41 -10.27 8.54 3.61
N PHE A 42 -11.12 8.16 2.66
CA PHE A 42 -12.05 7.05 2.85
C PHE A 42 -11.30 5.73 3.09
N ALA A 43 -10.26 5.42 2.31
CA ALA A 43 -9.43 4.23 2.50
C ALA A 43 -8.74 4.23 3.88
N TYR A 44 -8.14 5.34 4.30
CA TYR A 44 -7.54 5.46 5.63
C TYR A 44 -8.55 5.26 6.75
N SER A 45 -9.77 5.75 6.58
CA SER A 45 -10.83 5.57 7.57
C SER A 45 -11.26 4.12 7.74
N ILE A 46 -11.29 3.32 6.66
CA ILE A 46 -11.56 1.88 6.72
C ILE A 46 -10.47 1.17 7.54
N VAL A 47 -9.20 1.47 7.26
CA VAL A 47 -8.08 0.89 8.00
C VAL A 47 -8.16 1.26 9.49
N ALA A 48 -8.38 2.53 9.80
CA ALA A 48 -8.49 3.00 11.17
C ALA A 48 -9.73 2.43 11.89
N ALA A 49 -10.84 2.24 11.17
CA ALA A 49 -12.03 1.58 11.67
C ALA A 49 -11.74 0.13 12.08
N LEU A 50 -11.08 -0.64 11.20
CA LEU A 50 -10.71 -2.04 11.45
C LEU A 50 -9.73 -2.18 12.62
N VAL A 51 -8.71 -1.31 12.69
CA VAL A 51 -7.76 -1.29 13.82
C VAL A 51 -8.48 -1.03 15.14
N GLY A 52 -9.36 -0.02 15.19
CA GLY A 52 -10.11 0.27 16.41
C GLY A 52 -11.09 -0.85 16.80
N VAL A 53 -11.75 -1.50 15.84
CA VAL A 53 -12.57 -2.69 16.10
C VAL A 53 -11.73 -3.81 16.72
N ALA A 54 -10.52 -4.07 16.20
CA ALA A 54 -9.62 -5.06 16.78
C ALA A 54 -9.24 -4.70 18.22
N LEU A 55 -8.83 -3.46 18.49
CA LEU A 55 -8.45 -2.98 19.82
C LEU A 55 -9.61 -3.06 20.83
N ILE A 56 -10.82 -2.67 20.43
CA ILE A 56 -12.02 -2.77 21.28
C ILE A 56 -12.25 -4.23 21.68
N ASN A 57 -12.16 -5.17 20.74
CA ASN A 57 -12.40 -6.59 21.04
C ASN A 57 -11.26 -7.22 21.86
N VAL A 58 -10.01 -6.85 21.63
CA VAL A 58 -8.88 -7.26 22.50
C VAL A 58 -9.10 -6.76 23.93
N GLY A 59 -9.41 -5.47 24.10
CA GLY A 59 -9.69 -4.88 25.41
C GLY A 59 -10.88 -5.55 26.11
N ALA A 60 -11.93 -5.87 25.36
CA ALA A 60 -13.08 -6.60 25.87
C ALA A 60 -12.75 -8.01 26.35
N ILE A 61 -11.95 -8.76 25.59
CA ILE A 61 -11.50 -10.11 25.96
C ILE A 61 -10.68 -10.05 27.25
N ILE A 62 -9.70 -9.14 27.33
CA ILE A 62 -8.87 -8.94 28.52
C ILE A 62 -9.72 -8.56 29.74
N TYR A 63 -10.68 -7.63 29.56
CA TYR A 63 -11.57 -7.20 30.63
C TYR A 63 -12.46 -8.34 31.15
N LEU A 64 -13.05 -9.13 30.26
CA LEU A 64 -13.92 -10.25 30.64
C LEU A 64 -13.14 -11.38 31.32
N GLN A 65 -11.94 -11.70 30.82
CA GLN A 65 -11.04 -12.67 31.43
C GLN A 65 -10.67 -12.28 32.86
N ARG A 66 -10.34 -11.01 33.12
CA ARG A 66 -10.04 -10.51 34.48
C ARG A 66 -11.22 -10.63 35.44
N LYS A 67 -12.45 -10.59 34.95
CA LYS A 67 -13.67 -10.80 35.74
C LYS A 67 -14.08 -12.26 35.89
N GLY A 68 -13.31 -13.21 35.34
CA GLY A 68 -13.67 -14.63 35.30
C GLY A 68 -14.91 -14.92 34.44
N VAL A 69 -15.31 -13.96 33.59
CA VAL A 69 -16.47 -14.10 32.70
C VAL A 69 -15.98 -14.63 31.35
N LYS A 70 -16.63 -15.67 30.83
CA LYS A 70 -16.30 -16.19 29.50
C LYS A 70 -16.52 -15.10 28.44
N SER A 71 -15.49 -14.86 27.62
CA SER A 71 -15.58 -13.97 26.46
C SER A 71 -16.58 -14.51 25.44
N SER A 72 -17.36 -13.64 24.80
CA SER A 72 -18.28 -14.04 23.73
C SER A 72 -17.50 -14.56 22.51
N LEU A 73 -17.99 -15.65 21.89
CA LEU A 73 -17.48 -16.15 20.60
C LEU A 73 -17.52 -15.07 19.51
N ALA A 74 -18.49 -14.16 19.57
CA ALA A 74 -18.61 -13.05 18.63
C ALA A 74 -17.40 -12.11 18.67
N SER A 75 -16.83 -11.82 19.86
CA SER A 75 -15.65 -10.95 19.96
C SER A 75 -14.40 -11.59 19.39
N TRP A 76 -14.23 -12.90 19.57
CA TRP A 76 -13.14 -13.64 18.94
C TRP A 76 -13.29 -13.68 17.42
N GLY A 77 -14.51 -13.95 16.92
CA GLY A 77 -14.80 -13.93 15.49
C GLY A 77 -14.52 -12.57 14.85
N ILE A 78 -14.98 -11.49 15.47
CA ILE A 78 -14.74 -10.12 14.99
C ILE A 78 -13.24 -9.80 15.02
N LEU A 79 -12.53 -10.17 16.08
CA LEU A 79 -11.08 -9.94 16.16
C LEU A 79 -10.34 -10.66 15.04
N ILE A 80 -10.60 -11.96 14.84
CA ILE A 80 -9.97 -12.75 13.78
C ILE A 80 -10.29 -12.16 12.40
N ALA A 81 -11.55 -11.80 12.14
CA ALA A 81 -11.96 -11.20 10.88
C ALA A 81 -11.25 -9.86 10.62
N SER A 82 -11.16 -8.99 11.64
CA SER A 82 -10.47 -7.71 11.51
C SER A 82 -8.96 -7.88 11.26
N LEU A 83 -8.31 -8.83 11.92
CA LEU A 83 -6.90 -9.14 11.67
C LEU A 83 -6.67 -9.72 10.27
N PHE A 84 -7.56 -10.60 9.80
CA PHE A 84 -7.52 -11.15 8.45
C PHE A 84 -7.63 -10.05 7.39
N LEU A 85 -8.54 -9.09 7.56
CA LEU A 85 -8.69 -7.96 6.64
C LEU A 85 -7.49 -7.00 6.68
N LEU A 86 -6.81 -6.88 7.82
CA LEU A 86 -5.62 -6.04 7.95
C LEU A 86 -4.34 -6.76 7.46
N PHE A 87 -4.32 -8.08 7.40
CA PHE A 87 -3.14 -8.88 7.04
C PHE A 87 -2.47 -8.47 5.70
N PRO A 88 -3.22 -8.16 4.61
CA PRO A 88 -2.62 -7.72 3.35
C PRO A 88 -1.84 -6.39 3.46
N LEU A 89 -2.19 -5.53 4.42
CA LEU A 89 -1.48 -4.26 4.65
C LEU A 89 -0.10 -4.49 5.27
N PHE A 90 0.01 -5.49 6.16
CA PHE A 90 1.26 -5.81 6.85
C PHE A 90 2.19 -6.68 6.01
N THR A 91 1.66 -7.53 5.14
CA THR A 91 2.46 -8.41 4.28
C THR A 91 2.94 -7.77 2.99
N GLY A 92 2.55 -6.51 2.73
CA GLY A 92 2.86 -5.85 1.48
C GLY A 92 2.23 -6.51 0.25
N MET A 93 1.28 -7.45 0.44
CA MET A 93 0.56 -8.10 -0.66
C MET A 93 -0.25 -7.10 -1.50
N LEU A 94 -0.72 -6.00 -0.90
CA LEU A 94 -1.34 -4.89 -1.62
C LEU A 94 -0.35 -4.09 -2.48
N PHE A 95 0.96 -4.28 -2.31
CA PHE A 95 2.04 -3.64 -3.07
C PHE A 95 2.79 -4.59 -3.99
N HIS A 96 2.21 -5.75 -4.35
CA HIS A 96 2.68 -6.46 -5.55
C HIS A 96 2.37 -5.57 -6.74
N ARG A 97 3.32 -4.68 -7.04
CA ARG A 97 3.31 -3.79 -8.20
C ARG A 97 3.15 -4.70 -9.42
N GLY A 98 1.96 -4.73 -10.00
CA GLY A 98 1.62 -5.53 -11.18
C GLY A 98 2.33 -5.04 -12.43
N TYR A 99 3.66 -5.17 -12.44
CA TYR A 99 4.52 -4.94 -13.58
C TYR A 99 5.25 -6.23 -13.85
N ASP A 100 5.28 -6.60 -15.12
CA ASP A 100 6.20 -7.64 -15.56
C ASP A 100 7.60 -7.04 -15.55
N GLU A 101 8.53 -7.71 -14.88
CA GLU A 101 9.94 -7.31 -14.85
C GLU A 101 10.81 -8.31 -15.61
N VAL A 102 11.70 -7.79 -16.44
CA VAL A 102 12.77 -8.57 -17.06
C VAL A 102 14.09 -8.04 -16.51
N VAL A 103 14.86 -8.92 -15.89
CA VAL A 103 16.16 -8.61 -15.31
C VAL A 103 17.23 -9.41 -16.05
N GLU A 104 18.10 -8.68 -16.74
CA GLU A 104 19.28 -9.24 -17.40
C GLU A 104 20.51 -8.96 -16.56
N ASN A 105 21.28 -10.01 -16.24
CA ASN A 105 22.54 -9.90 -15.52
C ASN A 105 23.67 -10.31 -16.47
N MET A 106 24.71 -9.49 -16.54
CA MET A 106 25.90 -9.70 -17.37
C MET A 106 27.15 -9.49 -16.51
N ILE A 107 28.19 -10.26 -16.78
CA ILE A 107 29.51 -10.08 -16.15
C ILE A 107 30.47 -9.62 -17.24
N GLU A 108 31.03 -8.42 -17.09
CA GLU A 108 31.97 -7.85 -18.05
C GLU A 108 33.20 -7.35 -17.30
N GLY A 109 34.38 -7.91 -17.60
CA GLY A 109 35.64 -7.45 -17.01
C GLY A 109 35.72 -7.57 -15.47
N GLY A 110 34.94 -8.47 -14.85
CA GLY A 110 34.85 -8.62 -13.40
C GLY A 110 33.78 -7.74 -12.74
N ASP A 111 33.16 -6.84 -13.49
CA ASP A 111 32.03 -6.05 -13.03
C ASP A 111 30.71 -6.78 -13.31
N THR A 112 29.76 -6.65 -12.38
CA THR A 112 28.39 -7.15 -12.53
C THR A 112 27.50 -6.03 -13.07
N LEU A 113 27.01 -6.20 -14.29
CA LEU A 113 26.06 -5.31 -14.93
C LEU A 113 24.66 -5.91 -14.81
N ARG A 114 23.71 -5.11 -14.36
CA ARG A 114 22.30 -5.53 -14.27
C ARG A 114 21.42 -4.50 -14.95
N ILE A 115 20.69 -4.96 -15.97
CA ILE A 115 19.68 -4.18 -16.68
C ILE A 115 18.32 -4.63 -16.20
N ARG A 116 17.50 -3.69 -15.72
CA ARG A 116 16.11 -3.94 -15.34
C ARG A 116 15.19 -3.23 -16.31
N LEU A 117 14.29 -4.00 -16.91
CA LEU A 117 13.20 -3.53 -17.75
C LEU A 117 11.89 -3.80 -17.01
N GLU A 118 11.13 -2.75 -16.70
CA GLU A 118 9.78 -2.88 -16.14
C GLU A 118 8.77 -2.56 -17.24
N TYR A 119 7.72 -3.37 -17.35
CA TYR A 119 6.66 -3.19 -18.34
C TYR A 119 5.33 -2.84 -17.68
N TYR A 120 4.51 -2.04 -18.34
CA TYR A 120 3.11 -1.88 -17.96
C TYR A 120 2.37 -3.20 -18.22
N SER A 121 1.73 -3.75 -17.19
CA SER A 121 0.83 -4.88 -17.35
C SER A 121 -0.36 -4.46 -18.23
N ARG A 122 -0.45 -5.03 -19.44
CA ARG A 122 -1.61 -4.91 -20.33
C ARG A 122 -2.04 -6.31 -20.73
N SER A 123 -3.32 -6.60 -20.55
CA SER A 123 -3.89 -7.95 -20.63
C SER A 123 -3.74 -8.65 -21.97
N ASP A 124 -3.53 -7.95 -23.10
CA ASP A 124 -3.91 -8.60 -24.36
C ASP A 124 -2.90 -8.76 -25.48
N THR A 125 -1.72 -8.11 -25.55
CA THR A 125 -0.66 -8.54 -26.54
C THR A 125 0.62 -7.69 -26.63
N ALA A 126 0.69 -6.48 -26.05
CA ALA A 126 1.87 -5.63 -26.17
C ALA A 126 2.42 -5.21 -24.80
N LEU A 127 3.62 -5.71 -24.46
CA LEU A 127 4.39 -5.24 -23.30
C LEU A 127 4.89 -3.82 -23.61
N LEU A 128 4.33 -2.83 -22.93
CA LEU A 128 4.79 -1.44 -23.05
C LEU A 128 5.88 -1.17 -22.01
N LEU A 129 7.07 -0.80 -22.46
CA LEU A 129 8.19 -0.50 -21.56
C LEU A 129 7.86 0.71 -20.69
N ARG A 130 7.89 0.53 -19.37
CA ARG A 130 7.67 1.57 -18.37
C ARG A 130 8.98 2.17 -17.91
N SER A 131 9.99 1.34 -17.67
CA SER A 131 11.28 1.84 -17.22
C SER A 131 12.44 0.97 -17.69
N ARG A 132 13.57 1.62 -17.94
CA ARG A 132 14.86 0.99 -18.19
C ARG A 132 15.87 1.55 -17.20
N SER A 133 16.46 0.65 -16.41
CA SER A 133 17.37 0.99 -15.33
C SER A 133 18.65 0.16 -15.44
N PHE A 134 19.81 0.80 -15.25
CA PHE A 134 21.11 0.15 -15.31
C PHE A 134 21.80 0.19 -13.96
N TRP A 135 22.47 -0.90 -13.63
CA TRP A 135 23.20 -1.08 -12.39
C TRP A 135 24.56 -1.67 -12.69
N LYS A 136 25.59 -1.15 -12.02
CA LYS A 136 26.94 -1.68 -12.05
C LYS A 136 27.38 -1.98 -10.63
N ASN A 137 27.79 -3.21 -10.34
CA ASN A 137 28.22 -3.66 -9.01
C ASN A 137 27.21 -3.31 -7.90
N GLY A 138 25.92 -3.48 -8.21
CA GLY A 138 24.82 -3.17 -7.28
C GLY A 138 24.51 -1.68 -7.08
N LYS A 139 25.23 -0.77 -7.75
CA LYS A 139 24.98 0.69 -7.70
C LYS A 139 24.29 1.17 -8.98
N LYS A 140 23.46 2.22 -8.88
CA LYS A 140 22.83 2.82 -10.08
C LYS A 140 23.90 3.40 -10.98
N ASP A 141 23.81 3.12 -12.26
CA ASP A 141 24.77 3.60 -13.23
C ASP A 141 24.06 3.94 -14.55
N SER A 142 24.72 4.70 -15.41
CA SER A 142 24.23 5.07 -16.75
C SER A 142 22.86 5.78 -16.74
N ILE A 143 22.18 5.80 -17.89
CA ILE A 143 20.95 6.57 -18.09
C ILE A 143 19.73 5.74 -17.71
N TRP A 144 18.95 6.25 -16.75
CA TRP A 144 17.66 5.70 -16.37
C TRP A 144 16.56 6.46 -17.08
N ILE A 145 15.67 5.72 -17.74
CA ILE A 145 14.55 6.29 -18.48
C ILE A 145 13.25 5.70 -17.95
N THR A 146 12.29 6.57 -17.68
CA THR A 146 10.89 6.20 -17.41
C THR A 146 10.04 6.74 -18.56
N TYR A 147 9.18 5.88 -19.08
CA TYR A 147 8.27 6.18 -20.18
C TYR A 147 6.85 6.30 -19.65
N GLU A 148 6.01 7.06 -20.36
CA GLU A 148 4.56 7.06 -20.18
C GLU A 148 3.90 5.90 -20.95
N LYS A 149 2.58 5.74 -20.76
CA LYS A 149 1.79 4.69 -21.43
C LYS A 149 1.65 4.87 -22.95
N ASP A 150 2.00 6.04 -23.47
CA ASP A 150 2.04 6.34 -24.91
C ASP A 150 3.45 6.15 -25.52
N GLY A 151 4.44 5.79 -24.69
CA GLY A 151 5.84 5.65 -25.10
C GLY A 151 6.67 6.93 -25.05
N SER A 152 6.09 8.07 -24.66
CA SER A 152 6.83 9.31 -24.44
C SER A 152 7.74 9.19 -23.20
N ILE A 153 8.81 10.01 -23.15
CA ILE A 153 9.75 9.98 -22.02
C ILE A 153 9.19 10.86 -20.90
N LEU A 154 8.73 10.24 -19.81
CA LEU A 154 8.33 10.92 -18.59
C LEU A 154 9.54 11.50 -17.85
N LYS A 155 10.62 10.72 -17.75
CA LYS A 155 11.81 11.09 -16.99
C LYS A 155 13.06 10.46 -17.58
N ARG A 156 14.13 11.24 -17.65
CA ARG A 156 15.49 10.77 -17.94
C ARG A 156 16.42 11.27 -16.84
N GLN A 157 17.21 10.38 -16.26
CA GLN A 157 18.17 10.73 -15.22
C GLN A 157 19.47 9.96 -15.42
N HIS A 158 20.60 10.65 -15.38
CA HIS A 158 21.91 10.03 -15.49
C HIS A 158 22.43 9.70 -14.08
N PHE A 159 22.98 8.51 -13.89
CA PHE A 159 23.61 8.08 -12.66
C PHE A 159 25.04 7.62 -12.91
N LYS A 160 25.91 7.84 -11.93
CA LYS A 160 27.25 7.26 -11.90
C LYS A 160 27.55 6.83 -10.46
N ASN A 161 27.90 5.55 -10.27
CA ASN A 161 28.23 4.99 -8.95
C ASN A 161 27.16 5.22 -7.85
N GLY A 162 25.88 5.29 -8.23
CA GLY A 162 24.77 5.48 -7.31
C GLY A 162 24.27 6.93 -7.18
N GLU A 163 25.02 7.90 -7.71
CA GLU A 163 24.70 9.32 -7.58
C GLU A 163 24.16 9.91 -8.88
N PRO A 164 23.18 10.83 -8.80
CA PRO A 164 22.66 11.50 -9.98
C PRO A 164 23.69 12.49 -10.54
N VAL A 165 24.01 12.32 -11.81
CA VAL A 165 24.84 13.28 -12.56
C VAL A 165 23.90 14.33 -13.14
N ILE A 166 23.93 15.53 -12.58
CA ILE A 166 23.27 16.69 -13.17
C ILE A 166 24.19 17.18 -14.31
N PRO A 167 23.66 17.36 -15.53
CA PRO A 167 24.45 17.91 -16.64
C PRO A 167 24.89 19.35 -16.38
#